data_AF-A0A099Z466-F1
#
_entry.id   AF-A0A099Z466-F1
#
_cell.length_a   1.000
_cell.length_b   1.000
_cell.length_c   1.000
_cell.angle_alpha   90.00
_cell.angle_beta   90.00
_cell.angle_gamma   90.00
#
_symmetry.space_group_name_H-M   'P 1'
#
loop_
_entity.id
_entity.type
_entity.pdbx_description
1 polymer ?
#
loop_
_entity_poly.entity_id
_entity_poly.type
_entity_poly.pdbx_seq_one_letter_code
_entity_poly.pdbx_strand_id
1 'polypeptide(L)'
;EMAVSSLLLLLQPWLATALHSPPGCKIRITSKGLDLVKQEGLRFVEQELENITVSDLHGKEGQFHYNISQVKVLDLQLPFSDLRFQPQQHLAFTITNASISLRFRRQLLYWFFYDIGSINASADGVQIHTVLQLSKDETGRIKISNMSCNASIAGMHAGFSGTLRKVYDFLSTFIITGMRYILSRQICPSLNHAGLVLLNSLLDTVPVRNYVDEHVGIDYSLLRDPVVSTDTLDLDFKGTFFYRGKENQELENHAVEPVIKETERMVYAAFSEHFFDSAMHSYFQAGVLAIQLEGDKV
;
A
#
# COMPACT_ATOMS: atom_id res chain seq x y z
N GLU A 1 71.51 19.54 -8.64
CA GLU A 1 70.10 19.94 -8.48
C GLU A 1 69.26 18.67 -8.43
N MET A 2 69.31 17.87 -7.36
CA MET A 2 68.53 17.91 -6.12
C MET A 2 67.08 18.38 -6.24
N ALA A 3 66.17 17.42 -6.03
CA ALA A 3 64.76 17.53 -5.61
C ALA A 3 63.84 18.30 -6.59
N VAL A 4 62.73 17.76 -7.08
CA VAL A 4 61.57 17.35 -6.29
C VAL A 4 60.84 16.23 -7.03
N SER A 5 60.95 15.01 -6.51
CA SER A 5 60.05 13.89 -6.82
C SER A 5 59.50 13.39 -5.48
N SER A 6 58.24 12.97 -5.48
CA SER A 6 57.50 12.38 -4.35
C SER A 6 56.99 13.34 -3.28
N LEU A 7 55.72 13.76 -3.43
CA LEU A 7 54.78 13.85 -2.30
C LEU A 7 53.32 13.98 -2.81
N LEU A 8 52.75 12.90 -3.35
CA LEU A 8 51.32 12.83 -3.68
C LEU A 8 50.86 11.37 -3.71
N LEU A 9 51.07 10.66 -2.60
CA LEU A 9 50.50 9.35 -2.34
C LEU A 9 49.99 9.32 -0.90
N LEU A 10 48.75 8.81 -0.74
CA LEU A 10 48.08 8.43 0.50
C LEU A 10 47.11 9.46 1.12
N LEU A 11 46.02 9.72 0.40
CA LEU A 11 44.70 9.96 0.99
C LEU A 11 43.68 9.11 0.21
N GLN A 12 43.72 7.80 0.44
CA GLN A 12 42.59 6.95 0.07
C GLN A 12 41.59 7.00 1.23
N PRO A 13 40.37 7.54 1.03
CA PRO A 13 39.32 7.38 2.02
C PRO A 13 39.03 5.88 2.13
N TRP A 14 39.13 5.35 3.36
CA TRP A 14 38.52 4.09 3.72
C TRP A 14 37.03 4.20 3.40
N LEU A 15 36.63 3.72 2.22
CA LEU A 15 35.26 3.32 1.98
C LEU A 15 35.02 2.14 2.92
N ALA A 16 34.42 2.43 4.07
CA ALA A 16 33.72 1.41 4.84
C ALA A 16 32.67 0.84 3.89
N THR A 17 32.99 -0.27 3.24
CA THR A 17 32.00 -1.10 2.57
C THR A 17 31.03 -1.49 3.66
N ALA A 18 29.83 -0.91 3.65
CA ALA A 18 28.73 -1.40 4.45
C ALA A 18 28.65 -2.91 4.20
N LEU A 19 28.89 -3.70 5.24
CA LEU A 19 28.93 -5.15 5.14
C LEU A 19 27.51 -5.59 4.80
N HIS A 20 27.26 -5.80 3.51
CA HIS A 20 25.95 -6.17 3.01
C HIS A 20 25.75 -7.66 3.29
N SER A 21 24.99 -7.99 4.34
CA SER A 21 24.69 -9.39 4.65
C SER A 21 23.79 -9.97 3.54
N PRO A 22 24.17 -11.10 2.92
CA PRO A 22 23.34 -11.71 1.89
C PRO A 22 22.01 -12.21 2.49
N PRO A 23 20.90 -12.22 1.72
CA PRO A 23 19.64 -12.73 2.23
C PRO A 23 19.66 -14.26 2.39
N GLY A 24 19.10 -14.75 3.50
CA GLY A 24 18.78 -16.17 3.68
C GLY A 24 17.60 -16.62 2.82
N CYS A 25 16.65 -15.71 2.60
CA CYS A 25 15.49 -15.96 1.74
C CYS A 25 15.21 -14.72 0.89
N LYS A 26 14.98 -14.92 -0.41
CA LYS A 26 14.52 -13.89 -1.33
C LYS A 26 13.15 -14.28 -1.86
N ILE A 27 12.17 -13.39 -1.75
CA ILE A 27 10.84 -13.56 -2.33
C ILE A 27 10.66 -12.55 -3.46
N ARG A 28 10.17 -13.02 -4.60
CA ARG A 28 9.78 -12.18 -5.74
C ARG A 28 8.29 -12.29 -5.97
N ILE A 29 7.61 -11.15 -6.05
CA ILE A 29 6.23 -11.02 -6.50
C ILE A 29 6.26 -10.46 -7.92
N THR A 30 5.57 -11.09 -8.85
CA THR A 30 5.53 -10.67 -10.27
C THR A 30 4.24 -9.91 -10.58
N SER A 31 4.12 -9.34 -11.78
CA SER A 31 2.88 -8.69 -12.23
C SER A 31 1.67 -9.62 -12.16
N LYS A 32 1.86 -10.94 -12.38
CA LYS A 32 0.77 -11.93 -12.22
C LYS A 32 0.28 -12.03 -10.78
N GLY A 33 1.20 -11.91 -9.81
CA GLY A 33 0.84 -11.84 -8.39
C GLY A 33 0.19 -10.50 -8.04
N LEU A 34 0.69 -9.41 -8.62
CA LEU A 34 0.14 -8.07 -8.43
C LEU A 34 -1.30 -7.96 -8.96
N ASP A 35 -1.65 -8.69 -10.02
CA ASP A 35 -3.03 -8.76 -10.54
C ASP A 35 -4.01 -9.35 -9.52
N LEU A 36 -3.58 -10.31 -8.68
CA LEU A 36 -4.40 -10.82 -7.59
C LEU A 36 -4.56 -9.75 -6.50
N VAL A 37 -3.46 -9.08 -6.13
CA VAL A 37 -3.47 -7.97 -5.16
C VAL A 37 -4.38 -6.84 -5.64
N LYS A 38 -4.41 -6.56 -6.95
CA LYS A 38 -5.30 -5.59 -7.57
C LYS A 38 -6.77 -5.90 -7.32
N GLN A 39 -7.17 -7.17 -7.42
CA GLN A 39 -8.58 -7.57 -7.23
C GLN A 39 -9.03 -7.33 -5.79
N GLU A 40 -8.24 -7.75 -4.81
CA GLU A 40 -8.57 -7.52 -3.39
C GLU A 40 -8.42 -6.04 -3.01
N GLY A 41 -7.39 -5.37 -3.54
CA GLY A 41 -7.17 -3.94 -3.35
C GLY A 41 -8.29 -3.07 -3.92
N LEU A 42 -8.89 -3.46 -5.05
CA LEU A 42 -10.04 -2.76 -5.62
C LEU A 42 -11.25 -2.84 -4.70
N ARG A 43 -11.57 -4.02 -4.15
CA ARG A 43 -12.67 -4.19 -3.19
C ARG A 43 -12.46 -3.36 -1.93
N PHE A 44 -11.23 -3.32 -1.44
CA PHE A 44 -10.87 -2.48 -0.31
C PHE A 44 -11.10 -0.99 -0.62
N VAL A 45 -10.67 -0.52 -1.80
CA VAL A 45 -10.92 0.87 -2.24
C VAL A 45 -12.41 1.17 -2.39
N GLU A 46 -13.21 0.23 -2.93
CA GLU A 46 -14.66 0.38 -3.02
C GLU A 46 -15.29 0.60 -1.63
N GLN A 47 -14.94 -0.23 -0.65
CA GLN A 47 -15.44 -0.10 0.73
C GLN A 47 -15.08 1.25 1.37
N GLU A 48 -13.86 1.73 1.14
CA GLU A 48 -13.40 3.01 1.66
C GLU A 48 -14.10 4.20 0.99
N LEU A 49 -14.36 4.11 -0.32
CA LEU A 49 -15.07 5.16 -1.06
C LEU A 49 -16.57 5.14 -0.81
N GLU A 50 -17.20 4.00 -0.54
CA GLU A 50 -18.62 3.91 -0.16
C GLU A 50 -18.89 4.61 1.19
N ASN A 51 -17.94 4.50 2.12
CA ASN A 51 -18.04 5.08 3.46
C ASN A 51 -17.42 6.47 3.57
N ILE A 52 -17.15 7.13 2.44
CA ILE A 52 -16.52 8.45 2.42
C ILE A 52 -17.38 9.51 3.13
N THR A 53 -16.77 10.23 4.05
CA THR A 53 -17.44 11.34 4.75
C THR A 53 -17.32 12.63 3.94
N VAL A 54 -18.41 13.03 3.27
CA VAL A 54 -18.47 14.27 2.51
C VAL A 54 -19.04 15.39 3.38
N SER A 55 -18.34 16.52 3.45
CA SER A 55 -18.76 17.68 4.24
C SER A 55 -20.01 18.35 3.66
N ASP A 56 -20.85 18.89 4.54
CA ASP A 56 -22.04 19.66 4.17
C ASP A 56 -21.65 20.95 3.40
N LEU A 57 -22.44 21.29 2.38
CA LEU A 57 -22.25 22.47 1.54
C LEU A 57 -23.40 23.45 1.80
N HIS A 58 -23.10 24.61 2.37
CA HIS A 58 -24.09 25.64 2.66
C HIS A 58 -23.59 27.03 2.27
N GLY A 59 -24.52 27.95 2.02
CA GLY A 59 -24.17 29.33 1.69
C GLY A 59 -25.35 30.18 1.25
N LYS A 60 -25.04 31.41 0.85
CA LYS A 60 -26.01 32.41 0.38
C LYS A 60 -25.46 33.13 -0.84
N GLU A 61 -26.28 33.28 -1.87
CA GLU A 61 -26.01 34.07 -3.07
C GLU A 61 -27.21 34.99 -3.34
N GLY A 62 -27.07 36.29 -3.06
CA GLY A 62 -28.20 37.24 -3.16
C GLY A 62 -29.37 36.85 -2.25
N GLN A 63 -30.53 36.54 -2.84
CA GLN A 63 -31.73 36.08 -2.10
C GLN A 63 -31.85 34.55 -2.01
N PHE A 64 -30.85 33.83 -2.49
CA PHE A 64 -30.79 32.38 -2.46
C PHE A 64 -29.97 31.89 -1.28
N HIS A 65 -30.53 31.00 -0.49
CA HIS A 65 -29.83 30.27 0.55
C HIS A 65 -29.90 28.78 0.22
N TYR A 66 -28.79 28.07 0.40
CA TYR A 66 -28.74 26.63 0.20
C TYR A 66 -28.05 25.95 1.37
N ASN A 67 -28.52 24.74 1.67
CA ASN A 67 -27.86 23.80 2.56
C ASN A 67 -28.02 22.39 1.96
N ILE A 68 -26.89 21.79 1.63
CA ILE A 68 -26.74 20.43 1.14
C ILE A 68 -26.07 19.63 2.25
N SER A 69 -26.75 18.59 2.71
CA SER A 69 -26.29 17.77 3.82
C SER A 69 -26.59 16.30 3.60
N GLN A 70 -26.08 15.45 4.48
CA GLN A 70 -26.36 14.01 4.49
C GLN A 70 -26.03 13.35 3.15
N VAL A 71 -24.87 13.70 2.60
CA VAL A 71 -24.36 13.12 1.36
C VAL A 71 -23.98 11.66 1.63
N LYS A 72 -24.51 10.75 0.81
CA LYS A 72 -24.26 9.31 0.90
C LYS A 72 -23.93 8.76 -0.48
N VAL A 73 -22.91 7.92 -0.55
CA VAL A 73 -22.65 7.10 -1.74
C VAL A 73 -23.69 5.99 -1.79
N LEU A 74 -24.24 5.75 -2.97
CA LEU A 74 -25.24 4.70 -3.23
C LEU A 74 -24.65 3.55 -4.04
N ASP A 75 -23.79 3.86 -5.00
CA ASP A 75 -23.20 2.91 -5.94
C ASP A 75 -21.87 3.47 -6.47
N LEU A 76 -20.92 2.59 -6.71
CA LEU A 76 -19.61 2.89 -7.30
C LEU A 76 -19.37 1.99 -8.50
N GLN A 77 -18.94 2.59 -9.59
CA GLN A 77 -18.54 1.85 -10.79
C GLN A 77 -17.11 2.20 -11.14
N LEU A 78 -16.21 1.23 -10.97
CA LEU A 78 -14.76 1.37 -11.21
C LEU A 78 -14.33 0.47 -12.39
N PRO A 79 -14.80 0.71 -13.63
CA PRO A 79 -14.66 -0.23 -14.74
C PRO A 79 -13.20 -0.43 -15.20
N PHE A 80 -12.37 0.60 -15.07
CA PHE A 80 -10.98 0.57 -15.52
C PHE A 80 -10.06 0.89 -14.34
N SER A 81 -9.55 -0.17 -13.73
CA SER A 81 -8.57 -0.12 -12.64
C SER A 81 -7.29 -0.85 -13.01
N ASP A 82 -6.16 -0.27 -12.62
CA ASP A 82 -4.83 -0.85 -12.85
C ASP A 82 -3.95 -0.70 -11.61
N LEU A 83 -3.14 -1.71 -11.34
CA LEU A 83 -2.14 -1.72 -10.27
C LEU A 83 -0.84 -2.23 -10.88
N ARG A 84 0.19 -1.38 -10.86
CA ARG A 84 1.46 -1.68 -11.51
C ARG A 84 2.65 -1.35 -10.63
N PHE A 85 3.74 -2.06 -10.89
CA PHE A 85 5.04 -1.68 -10.35
C PHE A 85 5.53 -0.39 -11.00
N GLN A 86 6.07 0.49 -10.17
CA GLN A 86 6.73 1.70 -10.61
C GLN A 86 8.13 1.71 -9.99
N PRO A 87 9.20 1.81 -10.81
CA PRO A 87 10.57 1.81 -10.31
C PRO A 87 10.80 2.83 -9.18
N GLN A 88 11.83 2.57 -8.36
CA GLN A 88 12.15 3.32 -7.13
C GLN A 88 11.21 3.04 -5.95
N GLN A 89 10.88 1.76 -5.72
CA GLN A 89 10.06 1.29 -4.59
C GLN A 89 8.58 1.70 -4.60
N HIS A 90 7.99 1.96 -5.76
CA HIS A 90 6.61 2.45 -5.84
C HIS A 90 5.63 1.41 -6.38
N LEU A 91 4.40 1.41 -5.86
CA LEU A 91 3.23 0.79 -6.49
C LEU A 91 2.27 1.89 -6.95
N ALA A 92 1.88 1.87 -8.22
CA ALA A 92 0.95 2.85 -8.77
C ALA A 92 -0.42 2.20 -8.99
N PHE A 93 -1.43 2.74 -8.33
CA PHE A 93 -2.83 2.34 -8.49
C PHE A 93 -3.60 3.45 -9.21
N THR A 94 -4.22 3.10 -10.33
CA THR A 94 -4.94 4.05 -11.18
C THR A 94 -6.36 3.57 -11.44
N ILE A 95 -7.32 4.47 -11.28
CA ILE A 95 -8.71 4.29 -11.71
C ILE A 95 -9.02 5.36 -12.74
N THR A 96 -9.61 4.96 -13.86
CA THR A 96 -10.03 5.89 -14.91
C THR A 96 -11.50 5.70 -15.26
N ASN A 97 -12.16 6.80 -15.61
CA ASN A 97 -13.55 6.83 -16.05
C ASN A 97 -14.52 6.10 -15.09
N ALA A 98 -14.33 6.29 -13.80
CA ALA A 98 -15.26 5.80 -12.78
C ALA A 98 -16.51 6.67 -12.68
N SER A 99 -17.58 6.10 -12.15
CA SER A 99 -18.81 6.82 -11.81
C SER A 99 -19.18 6.57 -10.34
N ILE A 100 -19.64 7.63 -9.66
CA ILE A 100 -20.06 7.60 -8.26
C ILE A 100 -21.50 8.11 -8.19
N SER A 101 -22.43 7.22 -7.81
CA SER A 101 -23.81 7.60 -7.56
C SER A 101 -23.97 8.04 -6.11
N LEU A 102 -24.63 9.17 -5.92
CA LEU A 102 -24.79 9.83 -4.62
C LEU A 102 -26.25 10.17 -4.38
N ARG A 103 -26.59 10.28 -3.10
CA ARG A 103 -27.81 10.92 -2.63
C ARG A 103 -27.48 11.95 -1.59
N PHE A 104 -28.08 13.12 -1.68
CA PHE A 104 -27.95 14.15 -0.66
C PHE A 104 -29.29 14.81 -0.36
N ARG A 105 -29.40 15.38 0.84
CA ARG A 105 -30.53 16.23 1.23
C ARG A 105 -30.24 17.66 0.78
N ARG A 106 -31.21 18.27 0.11
CA ARG A 106 -31.19 19.68 -0.29
C ARG A 106 -32.22 20.46 0.52
N GLN A 107 -31.82 21.64 0.95
CA GLN A 107 -32.67 22.67 1.54
C GLN A 107 -32.36 23.98 0.83
N LEU A 108 -33.30 24.43 0.02
CA LEU A 108 -33.15 25.63 -0.80
C LEU A 108 -34.20 26.66 -0.34
N LEU A 109 -33.78 27.91 -0.21
CA LEU A 109 -34.65 29.04 0.08
C LEU A 109 -34.37 30.13 -0.95
N TYR A 110 -35.41 30.55 -1.67
CA TYR A 110 -35.35 31.68 -2.59
C TYR A 110 -36.48 32.66 -2.32
N TRP A 111 -36.13 33.84 -1.82
CA TRP A 111 -37.06 34.93 -1.46
C TRP A 111 -38.11 34.53 -0.39
N PHE A 112 -39.17 33.80 -0.77
CA PHE A 112 -40.19 33.24 0.13
C PHE A 112 -40.50 31.75 -0.14
N PHE A 113 -39.87 31.16 -1.16
CA PHE A 113 -40.07 29.77 -1.54
C PHE A 113 -39.07 28.87 -0.84
N TYR A 114 -39.57 27.80 -0.22
CA TYR A 114 -38.78 26.77 0.44
C TYR A 114 -38.90 25.47 -0.33
N ASP A 115 -37.77 24.82 -0.57
CA ASP A 115 -37.72 23.53 -1.24
C ASP A 115 -36.76 22.61 -0.49
N ILE A 116 -37.32 21.53 0.07
CA ILE A 116 -36.62 20.59 0.92
C ILE A 116 -36.88 19.19 0.40
N GLY A 117 -35.83 18.42 0.17
CA GLY A 117 -35.97 17.04 -0.29
C GLY A 117 -34.65 16.31 -0.40
N SER A 118 -34.70 15.06 -0.85
CA SER A 118 -33.51 14.33 -1.29
C SER A 118 -33.42 14.36 -2.81
N ILE A 119 -32.20 14.37 -3.33
CA ILE A 119 -31.91 14.32 -4.74
C ILE A 119 -30.78 13.32 -4.99
N ASN A 120 -30.88 12.62 -6.11
CA ASN A 120 -29.81 11.76 -6.59
C ASN A 120 -28.89 12.54 -7.53
N ALA A 121 -27.61 12.25 -7.45
CA ALA A 121 -26.58 12.82 -8.29
C ALA A 121 -25.61 11.74 -8.75
N SER A 122 -24.94 11.97 -9.88
CA SER A 122 -23.84 11.17 -10.38
C SER A 122 -22.62 12.05 -10.54
N ALA A 123 -21.45 11.56 -10.12
CA ALA A 123 -20.16 12.11 -10.50
C ALA A 123 -19.55 11.18 -11.53
N ASP A 124 -19.26 11.71 -12.72
CA ASP A 124 -18.88 10.93 -13.90
C ASP A 124 -17.49 11.32 -14.37
N GLY A 125 -16.79 10.36 -14.98
CA GLY A 125 -15.41 10.54 -15.41
C GLY A 125 -14.46 10.79 -14.25
N VAL A 126 -14.67 10.08 -13.13
CA VAL A 126 -13.79 10.13 -11.96
C VAL A 126 -12.46 9.46 -12.31
N GLN A 127 -11.36 10.14 -12.01
CA GLN A 127 -10.00 9.65 -12.19
C GLN A 127 -9.26 9.72 -10.87
N ILE A 128 -8.61 8.64 -10.49
CA ILE A 128 -7.83 8.53 -9.25
C ILE A 128 -6.47 7.95 -9.62
N HIS A 129 -5.41 8.61 -9.19
CA HIS A 129 -4.04 8.13 -9.35
C HIS A 129 -3.35 8.18 -8.00
N THR A 130 -3.00 7.01 -7.49
CA THR A 130 -2.33 6.82 -6.20
C THR A 130 -0.97 6.18 -6.43
N VAL A 131 0.05 6.67 -5.73
CA VAL A 131 1.38 6.04 -5.69
C VAL A 131 1.74 5.76 -4.25
N LEU A 132 1.98 4.48 -3.94
CA LEU A 132 2.41 3.97 -2.63
C LEU A 132 3.92 3.77 -2.66
N GLN A 133 4.64 4.26 -1.65
CA GLN A 133 6.05 4.01 -1.47
C GLN A 133 6.25 2.89 -0.45
N LEU A 134 6.89 1.80 -0.88
CA LEU A 134 7.22 0.67 -0.03
C LEU A 134 8.59 0.88 0.63
N SER A 135 8.70 0.48 1.88
CA SER A 135 9.96 0.56 2.63
C SER A 135 10.02 -0.50 3.71
N LYS A 136 11.22 -0.68 4.25
CA LYS A 136 11.45 -1.41 5.49
C LYS A 136 11.29 -0.48 6.70
N ASP A 137 10.70 -0.97 7.77
CA ASP A 137 10.68 -0.28 9.06
C ASP A 137 11.92 -0.60 9.93
N GLU A 138 12.01 0.02 11.11
CA GLU A 138 13.16 -0.18 12.01
C GLU A 138 13.26 -1.61 12.56
N THR A 139 12.15 -2.35 12.57
CA THR A 139 12.09 -3.73 13.04
C THR A 139 12.29 -4.76 11.93
N GLY A 140 12.43 -4.31 10.67
CA GLY A 140 12.53 -5.19 9.53
C GLY A 140 11.20 -5.65 8.94
N ARG A 141 10.07 -5.00 9.23
CA ARG A 141 8.80 -5.23 8.52
C ARG A 141 8.72 -4.42 7.23
N ILE A 142 7.92 -4.89 6.29
CA ILE A 142 7.47 -4.07 5.17
C ILE A 142 6.41 -3.08 5.65
N LYS A 143 6.47 -1.84 5.16
CA LYS A 143 5.43 -0.83 5.36
C LYS A 143 5.29 0.08 4.15
N ILE A 144 4.19 0.81 4.12
CA ILE A 144 3.98 1.95 3.22
C ILE A 144 4.48 3.20 3.95
N SER A 145 5.62 3.72 3.55
CA SER A 145 6.24 4.90 4.19
C SER A 145 5.60 6.22 3.76
N ASN A 146 5.12 6.27 2.52
CA ASN A 146 4.53 7.47 1.94
C ASN A 146 3.49 7.10 0.88
N MET A 147 2.58 8.03 0.64
CA MET A 147 1.55 7.89 -0.38
C MET A 147 1.27 9.25 -1.01
N SER A 148 1.19 9.28 -2.33
CA SER A 148 0.66 10.43 -3.07
C SER A 148 -0.65 10.05 -3.73
N CYS A 149 -1.61 10.98 -3.75
CA CYS A 149 -2.90 10.77 -4.38
C CYS A 149 -3.30 12.04 -5.15
N ASN A 150 -3.81 11.83 -6.37
CA ASN A 150 -4.50 12.84 -7.15
C ASN A 150 -5.86 12.28 -7.59
N ALA A 151 -6.93 13.02 -7.32
CA ALA A 151 -8.28 12.65 -7.70
C ALA A 151 -8.95 13.82 -8.41
N SER A 152 -9.64 13.52 -9.50
CA SER A 152 -10.38 14.51 -10.29
C SER A 152 -11.70 13.94 -10.78
N ILE A 153 -12.66 14.83 -11.02
CA ILE A 153 -14.01 14.49 -11.47
C ILE A 153 -14.32 15.34 -12.70
N ALA A 154 -14.55 14.68 -13.84
CA ALA A 154 -14.82 15.39 -15.10
C ALA A 154 -16.15 16.15 -15.03
N GLY A 155 -17.23 15.47 -14.63
CA GLY A 155 -18.57 16.05 -14.56
C GLY A 155 -19.34 15.59 -13.33
N MET A 156 -20.33 16.37 -12.92
CA MET A 156 -21.31 15.95 -11.93
C MET A 156 -22.69 16.41 -12.39
N HIS A 157 -23.67 15.54 -12.22
CA HIS A 157 -25.05 15.78 -12.61
C HIS A 157 -25.97 15.50 -11.43
N ALA A 158 -27.03 16.28 -11.28
CA ALA A 158 -28.03 16.06 -10.23
C ALA A 158 -29.43 16.21 -10.82
N GLY A 159 -30.29 15.25 -10.50
CA GLY A 159 -31.67 15.19 -11.02
C GLY A 159 -32.60 16.18 -10.32
N PHE A 160 -32.41 17.47 -10.51
CA PHE A 160 -33.29 18.50 -9.92
C PHE A 160 -34.65 18.42 -10.62
N SER A 161 -35.59 17.68 -10.02
CA SER A 161 -36.96 17.52 -10.50
C SER A 161 -37.91 18.46 -9.74
N GLY A 162 -38.88 19.05 -10.44
CA GLY A 162 -39.87 19.96 -9.87
C GLY A 162 -40.37 21.05 -10.82
N THR A 163 -41.30 21.89 -10.32
CA THR A 163 -42.05 22.92 -11.06
C THR A 163 -41.24 24.18 -11.42
N LEU A 164 -40.01 24.34 -10.91
CA LEU A 164 -39.18 25.54 -11.06
C LEU A 164 -37.90 25.31 -11.89
N ARG A 165 -37.99 24.51 -12.97
CA ARG A 165 -36.89 24.11 -13.86
C ARG A 165 -35.87 25.21 -14.19
N LYS A 166 -36.31 26.43 -14.53
CA LYS A 166 -35.41 27.56 -14.87
C LYS A 166 -34.64 28.14 -13.67
N VAL A 167 -35.22 28.09 -12.47
CA VAL A 167 -34.54 28.53 -11.24
C VAL A 167 -33.49 27.47 -10.85
N TYR A 168 -33.77 26.20 -11.14
CA TYR A 168 -32.80 25.13 -10.94
C TYR A 168 -31.61 25.22 -11.91
N ASP A 169 -31.74 25.69 -13.15
CA ASP A 169 -30.61 25.67 -14.11
C ASP A 169 -29.38 26.48 -13.63
N PHE A 170 -29.59 27.70 -13.11
CA PHE A 170 -28.49 28.51 -12.56
C PHE A 170 -28.00 27.98 -11.20
N LEU A 171 -28.93 27.64 -10.30
CA LEU A 171 -28.62 27.27 -8.92
C LEU A 171 -28.04 25.86 -8.79
N SER A 172 -28.47 24.94 -9.67
CA SER A 172 -27.89 23.60 -9.78
C SER A 172 -26.43 23.68 -10.19
N THR A 173 -26.06 24.60 -11.08
CA THR A 173 -24.67 24.75 -11.52
C THR A 173 -23.74 25.09 -10.35
N PHE A 174 -24.14 25.99 -9.45
CA PHE A 174 -23.32 26.34 -8.28
C PHE A 174 -23.20 25.16 -7.31
N ILE A 175 -24.32 24.52 -6.96
CA ILE A 175 -24.36 23.39 -6.04
C ILE A 175 -23.56 22.20 -6.60
N ILE A 176 -23.76 21.86 -7.87
CA ILE A 176 -23.05 20.79 -8.57
C ILE A 176 -21.55 21.10 -8.59
N THR A 177 -21.16 22.33 -8.90
CA THR A 177 -19.74 22.72 -8.90
C THR A 177 -19.12 22.59 -7.51
N GLY A 178 -19.80 23.08 -6.48
CA GLY A 178 -19.36 22.99 -5.09
C GLY A 178 -19.26 21.55 -4.61
N MET A 179 -20.29 20.74 -4.87
CA MET A 179 -20.30 19.32 -4.51
C MET A 179 -19.22 18.53 -5.25
N ARG A 180 -19.01 18.80 -6.55
CA ARG A 180 -17.91 18.21 -7.32
C ARG A 180 -16.56 18.54 -6.68
N TYR A 181 -16.34 19.79 -6.30
CA TYR A 181 -15.11 20.22 -5.64
C TYR A 181 -14.91 19.52 -4.29
N ILE A 182 -15.93 19.52 -3.42
CA ILE A 182 -15.85 18.90 -2.09
C ILE A 182 -15.59 17.40 -2.24
N LEU A 183 -16.34 16.70 -3.09
CA LEU A 183 -16.15 15.26 -3.30
C LEU A 183 -14.75 14.95 -3.85
N SER A 184 -14.29 15.68 -4.86
CA SER A 184 -12.94 15.53 -5.42
C SER A 184 -11.85 15.72 -4.36
N ARG A 185 -12.08 16.61 -3.37
CA ARG A 185 -11.15 16.87 -2.27
C ARG A 185 -11.21 15.85 -1.15
N GLN A 186 -12.30 15.08 -1.02
CA GLN A 186 -12.45 14.07 0.02
C GLN A 186 -11.93 12.69 -0.39
N ILE A 187 -11.88 12.38 -1.69
CA ILE A 187 -11.40 11.08 -2.19
C ILE A 187 -9.97 10.79 -1.69
N CYS A 188 -9.03 11.70 -1.90
CA CYS A 188 -7.64 11.47 -1.52
C CYS A 188 -7.39 11.37 0.00
N PRO A 189 -7.99 12.20 0.87
CA PRO A 189 -7.94 11.97 2.31
C PRO A 189 -8.41 10.58 2.74
N SER A 190 -9.51 10.08 2.17
CA SER A 190 -10.02 8.73 2.45
C SER A 190 -9.01 7.67 2.04
N LEU A 191 -8.48 7.75 0.81
CA LEU A 191 -7.50 6.79 0.31
C LEU A 191 -6.16 6.87 1.04
N ASN A 192 -5.72 8.07 1.44
CA ASN A 192 -4.50 8.25 2.23
C ASN A 192 -4.64 7.59 3.60
N HIS A 193 -5.80 7.72 4.25
CA HIS A 193 -6.07 7.01 5.50
C HIS A 193 -6.05 5.49 5.28
N ALA A 194 -6.73 5.01 4.24
CA ALA A 194 -6.77 3.61 3.89
C ALA A 194 -5.37 3.02 3.62
N GLY A 195 -4.53 3.72 2.86
CA GLY A 195 -3.18 3.27 2.51
C GLY A 195 -2.16 3.40 3.65
N LEU A 196 -2.13 4.53 4.36
CA LEU A 196 -1.10 4.79 5.37
C LEU A 196 -1.44 4.25 6.76
N VAL A 197 -2.73 4.06 7.08
CA VAL A 197 -3.17 3.61 8.41
C VAL A 197 -3.69 2.19 8.33
N LEU A 198 -4.76 1.95 7.58
CA LEU A 198 -5.43 0.64 7.58
C LEU A 198 -4.56 -0.45 6.97
N LEU A 199 -3.96 -0.19 5.81
CA LEU A 199 -3.10 -1.17 5.14
C LEU A 199 -1.80 -1.42 5.93
N ASN A 200 -1.19 -0.39 6.52
CA ASN A 200 -0.05 -0.58 7.43
C ASN A 200 -0.44 -1.40 8.68
N SER A 201 -1.63 -1.19 9.24
CA SER A 201 -2.12 -2.03 10.35
C SER A 201 -2.25 -3.51 9.97
N LEU A 202 -2.54 -3.82 8.71
CA LEU A 202 -2.52 -5.20 8.21
C LEU A 202 -1.09 -5.71 8.05
N LEU A 203 -0.19 -4.90 7.48
CA LEU A 203 1.22 -5.27 7.31
C LEU A 203 1.93 -5.49 8.65
N ASP A 204 1.52 -4.77 9.70
CA ASP A 204 2.03 -4.94 11.07
C ASP A 204 1.69 -6.32 11.68
N THR A 205 0.70 -7.03 11.12
CA THR A 205 0.38 -8.40 11.55
C THR A 205 1.36 -9.45 11.02
N VAL A 206 2.20 -9.09 10.05
CA VAL A 206 3.19 -10.02 9.48
C VAL A 206 4.35 -10.19 10.49
N PRO A 207 4.57 -11.42 11.00
CA PRO A 207 5.58 -11.64 12.02
C PRO A 207 6.99 -11.49 11.45
N VAL A 208 7.81 -10.68 12.13
CA VAL A 208 9.25 -10.55 11.85
C VAL A 208 10.01 -11.75 12.38
N ARG A 209 9.74 -12.12 13.63
CA ARG A 209 10.31 -13.32 14.27
C ARG A 209 9.16 -14.17 14.74
N ASN A 210 9.26 -15.48 14.51
CA ASN A 210 8.26 -16.43 14.97
C ASN A 210 8.92 -17.71 15.46
N TYR A 211 8.32 -18.34 16.47
CA TYR A 211 8.72 -19.69 16.88
C TYR A 211 8.16 -20.70 15.90
N VAL A 212 9.01 -21.65 15.49
CA VAL A 212 8.60 -22.77 14.64
C VAL A 212 8.07 -23.90 15.52
N ASP A 213 8.77 -24.16 16.63
CA ASP A 213 8.41 -25.15 17.64
C ASP A 213 8.95 -24.79 19.04
N GLU A 214 9.02 -25.78 19.93
CA GLU A 214 9.55 -25.63 21.29
C GLU A 214 11.07 -25.43 21.38
N HIS A 215 11.80 -25.64 20.28
CA HIS A 215 13.26 -25.60 20.23
C HIS A 215 13.81 -24.42 19.43
N VAL A 216 13.20 -24.08 18.29
CA VAL A 216 13.75 -23.10 17.34
C VAL A 216 12.74 -22.03 16.94
N GLY A 217 13.26 -20.85 16.62
CA GLY A 217 12.53 -19.78 15.96
C GLY A 217 13.22 -19.37 14.66
N ILE A 218 12.57 -18.51 13.90
CA ILE A 218 13.07 -17.97 12.64
C ILE A 218 12.87 -16.46 12.59
N ASP A 219 13.86 -15.78 12.05
CA ASP A 219 13.88 -14.34 11.79
C ASP A 219 13.68 -14.07 10.29
N TYR A 220 12.50 -13.56 9.95
CA TYR A 220 12.05 -13.07 8.65
C TYR A 220 12.10 -11.54 8.57
N SER A 221 12.98 -10.86 9.32
CA SER A 221 13.21 -9.42 9.08
C SER A 221 13.72 -9.17 7.66
N LEU A 222 13.22 -8.12 7.02
CA LEU A 222 13.78 -7.59 5.80
C LEU A 222 15.17 -7.02 6.09
N LEU A 223 16.12 -7.27 5.18
CA LEU A 223 17.48 -6.74 5.29
C LEU A 223 17.56 -5.31 4.75
N ARG A 224 16.78 -5.01 3.70
CA ARG A 224 16.78 -3.72 2.99
C ARG A 224 15.38 -3.36 2.50
N ASP A 225 15.22 -2.14 1.99
CA ASP A 225 13.97 -1.72 1.37
C ASP A 225 13.62 -2.62 0.17
N PRO A 226 12.32 -2.87 -0.09
CA PRO A 226 11.89 -3.67 -1.22
C PRO A 226 12.40 -3.12 -2.56
N VAL A 227 12.82 -3.98 -3.47
CA VAL A 227 13.32 -3.57 -4.79
C VAL A 227 12.22 -3.75 -5.82
N VAL A 228 11.73 -2.64 -6.36
CA VAL A 228 10.69 -2.64 -7.39
C VAL A 228 11.29 -2.38 -8.77
N SER A 229 11.05 -3.30 -9.69
CA SER A 229 11.37 -3.21 -11.11
C SER A 229 10.13 -2.81 -11.93
N THR A 230 10.13 -3.04 -13.23
CA THR A 230 8.96 -2.81 -14.09
C THR A 230 7.87 -3.86 -13.92
N ASP A 231 8.23 -5.08 -13.51
CA ASP A 231 7.36 -6.26 -13.52
C ASP A 231 7.53 -7.15 -12.27
N THR A 232 8.41 -6.74 -11.34
CA THR A 232 8.69 -7.48 -10.11
C THR A 232 8.85 -6.59 -8.89
N LEU A 233 8.53 -7.17 -7.73
CA LEU A 233 8.83 -6.66 -6.40
C LEU A 233 9.65 -7.75 -5.67
N ASP A 234 10.89 -7.43 -5.36
CA ASP A 234 11.82 -8.33 -4.69
C ASP A 234 12.00 -7.92 -3.22
N LEU A 235 11.91 -8.92 -2.34
CA LEU A 235 11.98 -8.81 -0.89
C LEU A 235 13.13 -9.68 -0.39
N ASP A 236 14.11 -9.05 0.25
CA ASP A 236 15.29 -9.73 0.79
C ASP A 236 15.13 -9.91 2.30
N PHE A 237 14.85 -11.14 2.71
CA PHE A 237 14.66 -11.55 4.09
C PHE A 237 15.95 -12.13 4.68
N LYS A 238 16.13 -11.88 5.98
CA LYS A 238 17.22 -12.45 6.77
C LYS A 238 17.18 -13.97 6.74
N GLY A 239 16.02 -14.58 7.02
CA GLY A 239 15.79 -16.01 6.86
C GLY A 239 16.72 -16.89 7.71
N THR A 240 16.99 -16.46 8.95
CA THR A 240 17.92 -17.15 9.86
C THR A 240 17.15 -17.82 10.98
N PHE A 241 17.39 -19.10 11.21
CA PHE A 241 16.87 -19.79 12.39
C PHE A 241 17.75 -19.51 13.60
N PHE A 242 17.13 -19.50 14.78
CA PHE A 242 17.81 -19.33 16.06
C PHE A 242 17.30 -20.35 17.09
N TYR A 243 18.20 -20.82 17.95
CA TYR A 243 17.84 -21.67 19.08
C TYR A 243 17.17 -20.85 20.18
N ARG A 244 16.01 -21.30 20.67
CA ARG A 244 15.22 -20.58 21.70
C ARG A 244 15.95 -20.44 23.04
N GLY A 245 16.78 -21.42 23.40
CA GLY A 245 17.58 -21.34 24.63
C GLY A 245 18.70 -20.29 24.56
N LYS A 246 19.01 -19.75 23.37
CA LYS A 246 20.07 -18.76 23.16
C LYS A 246 19.83 -17.89 21.93
N GLU A 247 18.76 -17.10 21.94
CA GLU A 247 18.28 -16.33 20.77
C GLU A 247 19.28 -15.30 20.21
N ASN A 248 20.26 -14.87 21.00
CA ASN A 248 21.29 -13.91 20.59
C ASN A 248 22.49 -14.57 19.88
N GLN A 249 22.55 -15.90 19.83
CA GLN A 249 23.61 -16.62 19.13
C GLN A 249 23.12 -17.00 17.74
N GLU A 250 23.57 -16.26 16.74
CA GLU A 250 23.26 -16.52 15.33
C GLU A 250 24.47 -17.08 14.61
N LEU A 251 24.22 -17.92 13.60
CA LEU A 251 25.23 -18.36 12.66
C LEU A 251 25.58 -17.18 11.74
N GLU A 252 26.87 -16.95 11.49
CA GLU A 252 27.30 -15.92 10.55
C GLU A 252 26.97 -16.34 9.11
N ASN A 253 26.40 -15.43 8.33
CA ASN A 253 25.96 -15.73 6.97
C ASN A 253 27.07 -15.48 5.94
N HIS A 254 27.63 -16.58 5.42
CA HIS A 254 28.63 -16.60 4.34
C HIS A 254 28.05 -17.13 3.01
N ALA A 255 26.74 -17.34 2.92
CA ALA A 255 26.12 -17.94 1.75
C ALA A 255 26.06 -16.98 0.56
N VAL A 256 26.03 -17.56 -0.64
CA VAL A 256 25.82 -16.81 -1.88
C VAL A 256 24.41 -16.25 -1.93
N GLU A 257 24.26 -15.00 -2.36
CA GLU A 257 22.95 -14.37 -2.51
C GLU A 257 22.07 -15.15 -3.51
N PRO A 258 20.85 -15.56 -3.12
CA PRO A 258 19.93 -16.26 -4.00
C PRO A 258 19.48 -15.36 -5.15
N VAL A 259 19.47 -15.92 -6.37
CA VAL A 259 19.08 -15.21 -7.60
C VAL A 259 17.81 -15.82 -8.18
N ILE A 260 16.81 -14.99 -8.46
CA ILE A 260 15.57 -15.36 -9.15
C ILE A 260 15.58 -14.67 -10.51
N LYS A 261 15.34 -15.41 -11.60
CA LYS A 261 15.29 -14.86 -12.97
C LYS A 261 13.91 -14.98 -13.60
N GLU A 262 13.11 -15.90 -13.10
CA GLU A 262 11.82 -16.29 -13.64
C GLU A 262 10.73 -15.30 -13.22
N THR A 263 9.74 -15.13 -14.10
CA THR A 263 8.59 -14.22 -13.90
C THR A 263 7.24 -14.86 -14.29
N GLU A 264 7.24 -16.16 -14.57
CA GLU A 264 6.08 -16.89 -15.09
C GLU A 264 5.01 -17.26 -14.05
N ARG A 265 5.35 -17.24 -12.77
CA ARG A 265 4.44 -17.50 -11.64
C ARG A 265 4.19 -16.23 -10.85
N MET A 266 3.15 -16.24 -10.01
CA MET A 266 2.78 -15.09 -9.17
C MET A 266 3.87 -14.74 -8.15
N VAL A 267 4.44 -15.77 -7.52
CA VAL A 267 5.43 -15.65 -6.46
C VAL A 267 6.54 -16.66 -6.69
N TYR A 268 7.77 -16.25 -6.43
CA TYR A 268 8.95 -17.10 -6.35
C TYR A 268 9.61 -16.93 -4.98
N ALA A 269 10.15 -18.01 -4.44
CA ALA A 269 10.97 -17.98 -3.24
C ALA A 269 12.28 -18.71 -3.55
N ALA A 270 13.40 -18.10 -3.17
CA ALA A 270 14.72 -18.69 -3.26
C ALA A 270 15.37 -18.64 -1.87
N PHE A 271 15.98 -19.75 -1.48
CA PHE A 271 16.60 -19.93 -0.17
C PHE A 271 18.09 -20.15 -0.38
N SER A 272 18.92 -19.48 0.42
CA SER A 272 20.36 -19.71 0.40
C SER A 272 20.73 -20.92 1.26
N GLU A 273 21.96 -21.40 1.13
CA GLU A 273 22.51 -22.48 1.99
C GLU A 273 22.40 -22.11 3.48
N HIS A 274 22.65 -20.84 3.82
CA HIS A 274 22.55 -20.31 5.18
C HIS A 274 21.16 -20.50 5.83
N PHE A 275 20.08 -20.43 5.04
CA PHE A 275 18.75 -20.70 5.56
C PHE A 275 18.65 -22.11 6.15
N PHE A 276 19.18 -23.10 5.43
CA PHE A 276 19.17 -24.50 5.87
C PHE A 276 20.23 -24.79 6.95
N ASP A 277 21.41 -24.20 6.82
CA ASP A 277 22.49 -24.37 7.79
C ASP A 277 22.14 -23.78 9.15
N SER A 278 21.52 -22.59 9.19
CA SER A 278 21.06 -21.98 10.44
C SER A 278 19.97 -22.81 11.11
N ALA A 279 19.09 -23.45 10.33
CA ALA A 279 18.08 -24.38 10.86
C ALA A 279 18.75 -25.58 11.52
N MET A 280 19.64 -26.26 10.80
CA MET A 280 20.35 -27.44 11.30
C MET A 280 21.21 -27.10 12.52
N HIS A 281 21.91 -25.97 12.50
CA HIS A 281 22.70 -25.49 13.63
C HIS A 281 21.83 -25.24 14.87
N SER A 282 20.65 -24.64 14.70
CA SER A 282 19.73 -24.34 15.81
C SER A 282 19.19 -25.62 16.45
N TYR A 283 18.80 -26.62 15.66
CA TYR A 283 18.38 -27.92 16.18
C TYR A 283 19.53 -28.72 16.80
N PHE A 284 20.74 -28.59 16.25
CA PHE A 284 21.94 -29.18 16.85
C PHE A 284 22.23 -28.58 18.23
N GLN A 285 22.15 -27.25 18.37
CA GLN A 285 22.28 -26.58 19.66
C GLN A 285 21.20 -26.98 20.66
N ALA A 286 19.99 -27.26 20.18
CA ALA A 286 18.90 -27.77 21.01
C ALA A 286 19.12 -29.22 21.50
N GLY A 287 20.07 -29.96 20.91
CA GLY A 287 20.38 -31.34 21.30
C GLY A 287 19.32 -32.36 20.86
N VAL A 288 18.46 -32.02 19.90
CA VAL A 288 17.32 -32.85 19.47
C VAL A 288 17.59 -33.67 18.21
N LEU A 289 18.76 -33.50 17.58
CA LEU A 289 19.19 -34.29 16.43
C LEU A 289 19.75 -35.65 16.86
N ALA A 290 18.96 -36.43 17.59
CA ALA A 290 19.31 -37.74 18.09
C ALA A 290 18.13 -38.72 17.93
N ILE A 291 18.44 -39.98 17.66
CA ILE A 291 17.47 -41.07 17.63
C ILE A 291 17.95 -42.17 18.59
N GLN A 292 17.07 -42.60 19.49
CA GLN A 292 17.31 -43.75 20.36
C GLN A 292 16.58 -44.96 19.76
N LEU A 293 17.35 -46.00 19.43
CA LEU A 293 16.82 -47.27 18.93
C LEU A 293 16.81 -48.26 20.10
N GLU A 294 15.62 -48.74 20.46
CA GLU A 294 15.43 -49.83 21.41
C GLU A 294 14.96 -51.08 20.65
N GLY A 295 15.22 -52.28 21.20
CA GLY A 295 15.12 -53.61 20.54
C GLY A 295 13.83 -53.93 19.76
N ASP A 296 13.79 -55.09 19.09
CA ASP A 296 12.82 -55.54 18.07
C ASP A 296 12.53 -54.57 16.90
N LYS A 297 13.06 -53.34 16.93
CA LYS A 297 13.00 -52.32 15.87
C LYS A 297 14.34 -52.10 15.14
N VAL A 298 15.29 -53.02 15.29
CA VAL A 298 16.55 -53.08 14.54
C VAL A 298 16.56 -54.35 13.69
#